data_AF-A0A2S5A8N9-F1
#
_entry.id   AF-A0A2S5A8N9-F1
#
_cell.length_a   1.000
_cell.length_b   1.000
_cell.length_c   1.000
_cell.angle_alpha   90.00
_cell.angle_beta   90.00
_cell.angle_gamma   90.00
#
_symmetry.space_group_name_H-M   'P 1'
#
loop_
_entity.id
_entity.type
_entity.pdbx_description
1 polymer ?
#
loop_
_entity_poly.entity_id
_entity_poly.type
_entity_poly.pdbx_seq_one_letter_code
_entity_poly.pdbx_strand_id
1 'polypeptide(L)'
;MGCDISILSKHNLNISNVETLAIDLSNRFGFTIEYGYYARTEYNQLLQNGLEEDFISLGLIDKQPFVKKYKLIDEKFQQKQLYKKFGESLFDKKEYWWWYDDEMPSQERITEEKKEFHITNYFLDIHSETAESSYLTIYDEIASSDLHYYSRWWRFCDTIQLRDNFENRYFQNFRKSVMKDTLLLGGEKAYFVNDQCNHLKGVGQGSENEYNWQELENYINSIESLEVISISRTVLDLNYQLNVRNREQRTLAFVDDFEDLL
;
A
#
# COMPACT_ATOMS: atom_id res chain seq x y z
N MET A 1 -1.83 20.93 -8.29
CA MET A 1 -2.16 19.58 -7.81
C MET A 1 -1.31 19.33 -6.58
N GLY A 2 -1.90 18.76 -5.51
CA GLY A 2 -1.15 18.41 -4.30
C GLY A 2 -0.34 17.13 -4.55
N CYS A 3 0.77 16.99 -3.85
CA CYS A 3 1.60 15.77 -3.83
C CYS A 3 1.47 15.16 -2.44
N ASP A 4 1.14 13.87 -2.39
CA ASP A 4 0.89 13.11 -1.16
C ASP A 4 2.11 12.29 -0.74
N ILE A 5 2.02 11.72 0.46
CA ILE A 5 3.06 10.89 1.06
C ILE A 5 2.61 9.46 0.93
N SER A 6 3.42 8.61 0.30
CA SER A 6 3.21 7.15 0.34
C SER A 6 4.09 6.56 1.44
N ILE A 7 3.48 5.82 2.36
CA ILE A 7 4.19 5.18 3.48
C ILE A 7 4.35 3.70 3.18
N LEU A 8 5.59 3.26 2.97
CA LEU A 8 5.91 1.89 2.60
C LEU A 8 6.64 1.19 3.74
N SER A 9 6.21 -0.02 4.08
CA SER A 9 6.86 -0.82 5.13
C SER A 9 6.85 -2.30 4.80
N LYS A 10 7.80 -3.04 5.36
CA LYS A 10 7.79 -4.50 5.32
C LYS A 10 6.66 -5.03 6.21
N HIS A 11 6.07 -6.15 5.83
CA HIS A 11 5.21 -6.91 6.74
C HIS A 11 5.56 -8.40 6.81
N ASN A 12 4.98 -9.09 7.78
CA ASN A 12 5.01 -10.55 7.91
C ASN A 12 3.60 -11.14 8.05
N LEU A 13 2.60 -10.46 7.49
CA LEU A 13 1.21 -10.90 7.48
C LEU A 13 1.04 -12.25 6.78
N ASN A 14 0.05 -13.03 7.24
CA ASN A 14 -0.33 -14.27 6.57
C ASN A 14 -1.28 -13.99 5.39
N ILE A 15 -0.70 -13.92 4.19
CA ILE A 15 -1.37 -13.56 2.94
C ILE A 15 -1.89 -14.76 2.13
N SER A 16 -1.92 -15.96 2.71
CA SER A 16 -2.27 -17.21 2.00
C SER A 16 -3.65 -17.20 1.34
N ASN A 17 -4.61 -16.47 1.90
CA ASN A 17 -5.89 -16.11 1.31
C ASN A 17 -6.52 -14.95 2.10
N VAL A 18 -7.57 -14.35 1.54
CA VAL A 18 -8.24 -13.18 2.12
C VAL A 18 -8.82 -13.42 3.52
N GLU A 19 -9.37 -14.61 3.80
CA GLU A 19 -9.92 -14.95 5.13
C GLU A 19 -8.80 -15.01 6.17
N THR A 20 -7.70 -15.68 5.84
CA THR A 20 -6.55 -15.83 6.74
C THR A 20 -5.91 -14.47 7.03
N LEU A 21 -5.80 -13.62 6.01
CA LEU A 21 -5.31 -12.25 6.16
C LEU A 21 -6.26 -11.41 7.03
N ALA A 22 -7.57 -11.53 6.84
CA ALA A 22 -8.56 -10.84 7.67
C ALA A 22 -8.42 -11.24 9.14
N ILE A 23 -8.23 -12.53 9.43
CA ILE A 23 -8.01 -13.03 10.81
C ILE A 23 -6.74 -12.42 11.40
N ASP A 24 -5.65 -12.43 10.63
CA ASP A 24 -4.35 -11.91 11.09
C ASP A 24 -4.42 -10.40 11.40
N LEU A 25 -4.92 -9.60 10.46
CA LEU A 25 -5.12 -8.16 10.64
C LEU A 25 -6.06 -7.84 11.81
N SER A 26 -7.19 -8.55 11.90
CA SER A 26 -8.16 -8.35 12.97
C SER A 26 -7.56 -8.64 14.35
N ASN A 27 -6.68 -9.66 14.45
CA ASN A 27 -5.99 -9.99 15.70
C ASN A 27 -4.90 -8.98 16.07
N ARG A 28 -4.14 -8.47 15.09
CA ARG A 28 -3.07 -7.49 15.32
C ARG A 28 -3.61 -6.11 15.69
N PHE A 29 -4.60 -5.62 14.94
CA PHE A 29 -5.10 -4.25 15.05
C PHE A 29 -6.37 -4.13 15.91
N GLY A 30 -7.08 -5.23 16.16
CA GLY A 30 -8.38 -5.21 16.83
C GLY A 30 -9.52 -4.66 15.95
N PHE A 31 -9.36 -4.69 14.63
CA PHE A 31 -10.38 -4.23 13.68
C PHE A 31 -11.50 -5.27 13.50
N THR A 32 -12.73 -4.77 13.33
CA THR A 32 -13.80 -5.56 12.70
C THR A 32 -13.55 -5.54 11.19
N ILE A 33 -13.46 -6.71 10.56
CA ILE A 33 -13.11 -6.81 9.13
C ILE A 33 -14.16 -7.66 8.41
N GLU A 34 -14.85 -7.03 7.47
CA GLU A 34 -15.61 -7.74 6.43
C GLU A 34 -14.66 -8.03 5.28
N TYR A 35 -14.61 -9.26 4.79
CA TYR A 35 -13.68 -9.63 3.72
C TYR A 35 -14.42 -10.21 2.52
N GLY A 36 -13.90 -9.92 1.33
CA GLY A 36 -14.59 -10.25 0.08
C GLY A 36 -13.81 -9.83 -1.16
N TYR A 37 -14.54 -9.61 -2.25
CA TYR A 37 -14.00 -9.13 -3.51
C TYR A 37 -15.03 -8.30 -4.29
N TYR A 38 -14.57 -7.41 -5.16
CA TYR A 38 -15.46 -6.76 -6.12
C TYR A 38 -15.68 -7.65 -7.35
N ALA A 39 -16.94 -7.88 -7.69
CA ALA A 39 -17.32 -8.66 -8.85
C ALA A 39 -17.43 -7.79 -10.10
N ARG A 40 -16.79 -8.24 -11.20
CA ARG A 40 -16.94 -7.68 -12.54
C ARG A 40 -17.96 -8.49 -13.32
N THR A 41 -18.88 -7.80 -13.99
CA THR A 41 -19.95 -8.42 -14.80
C THR A 41 -19.39 -9.32 -15.89
N GLU A 42 -18.34 -8.88 -16.58
CA GLU A 42 -17.68 -9.60 -17.67
C GLU A 42 -17.02 -10.89 -17.16
N TYR A 43 -16.41 -10.83 -15.98
CA TYR A 43 -15.85 -12.01 -15.32
C TYR A 43 -16.96 -12.96 -14.82
N ASN A 44 -18.06 -12.44 -14.31
CA ASN A 44 -19.22 -13.23 -13.90
C ASN A 44 -19.85 -13.97 -15.10
N GLN A 45 -19.90 -13.36 -16.28
CA GLN A 45 -20.36 -14.01 -17.51
C GLN A 45 -19.44 -15.19 -17.90
N LEU A 46 -18.13 -14.98 -17.87
CA LEU A 46 -17.14 -16.04 -18.10
C LEU A 46 -17.23 -17.17 -17.06
N LEU A 47 -17.44 -16.81 -15.78
CA LEU A 47 -17.60 -17.76 -14.68
C LEU A 47 -18.95 -18.47 -14.70
N GLN A 48 -19.98 -17.87 -15.30
CA GLN A 48 -21.38 -18.34 -15.35
C GLN A 48 -22.01 -18.42 -13.94
N ASN A 49 -21.73 -17.43 -13.08
CA ASN A 49 -22.14 -17.45 -11.67
C ASN A 49 -23.33 -16.53 -11.34
N GLY A 50 -23.81 -15.71 -12.29
CA GLY A 50 -25.03 -14.91 -12.15
C GLY A 50 -25.02 -13.88 -11.00
N LEU A 51 -23.85 -13.44 -10.55
CA LEU A 51 -23.72 -12.47 -9.47
C LEU A 51 -24.08 -11.06 -9.96
N GLU A 52 -24.93 -10.37 -9.20
CA GLU A 52 -25.41 -9.01 -9.50
C GLU A 52 -24.88 -7.94 -8.54
N GLU A 53 -24.37 -8.34 -7.36
CA GLU A 53 -23.79 -7.41 -6.38
C GLU A 53 -22.37 -6.98 -6.77
N ASP A 54 -22.07 -5.70 -6.61
CA ASP A 54 -20.73 -5.16 -6.88
C ASP A 54 -19.69 -5.74 -5.92
N PHE A 55 -20.00 -5.80 -4.62
CA PHE A 55 -19.12 -6.39 -3.60
C PHE A 55 -19.70 -7.71 -3.10
N ILE A 56 -18.91 -8.78 -3.21
CA ILE A 56 -19.28 -10.11 -2.73
C ILE A 56 -18.61 -10.34 -1.37
N SER A 57 -19.43 -10.32 -0.32
CA SER A 57 -18.98 -10.62 1.04
C SER A 57 -18.74 -12.12 1.20
N LEU A 58 -17.53 -12.49 1.62
CA LEU A 58 -17.14 -13.87 1.91
C LEU A 58 -17.22 -14.20 3.40
N GLY A 59 -17.18 -13.18 4.26
CA GLY A 59 -17.35 -13.34 5.70
C GLY A 59 -17.06 -12.05 6.48
N LEU A 60 -17.26 -12.14 7.80
CA LEU A 60 -17.08 -11.04 8.74
C LEU A 60 -16.40 -11.55 10.01
N ILE A 61 -15.35 -10.84 10.42
CA ILE A 61 -14.68 -11.03 11.70
C ILE A 61 -15.07 -9.87 12.60
N ASP A 62 -15.90 -10.14 13.60
CA ASP A 62 -16.35 -9.13 14.54
C ASP A 62 -15.42 -9.03 15.75
N LYS A 63 -14.97 -7.81 16.06
CA LYS A 63 -14.18 -7.48 17.26
C LYS A 63 -14.96 -6.53 18.16
N GLN A 64 -15.09 -6.93 19.43
CA GLN A 64 -15.74 -6.13 20.46
C GLN A 64 -14.75 -5.72 21.56
N PRO A 65 -14.85 -4.49 22.10
CA PRO A 65 -15.76 -3.41 21.67
C PRO A 65 -15.35 -2.82 20.32
N PHE A 66 -16.33 -2.38 19.51
CA PHE A 66 -16.10 -1.80 18.18
C PHE A 66 -15.07 -0.66 18.20
N VAL A 67 -13.92 -0.87 17.56
CA VAL A 67 -12.91 0.19 17.36
C VAL A 67 -13.12 0.85 16.00
N LYS A 68 -13.00 0.08 14.91
CA LYS A 68 -13.22 0.51 13.52
C LYS A 68 -13.65 -0.70 12.68
N LYS A 69 -14.50 -0.46 11.68
CA LYS A 69 -14.89 -1.47 10.68
C LYS A 69 -14.19 -1.19 9.35
N TYR A 70 -13.53 -2.20 8.80
CA TYR A 70 -12.87 -2.18 7.50
C TYR A 70 -13.45 -3.24 6.56
N LYS A 71 -13.30 -3.01 5.26
CA LYS A 71 -13.47 -4.00 4.19
C LYS A 71 -12.10 -4.44 3.69
N LEU A 72 -11.83 -5.74 3.70
CA LEU A 72 -10.63 -6.32 3.08
C LEU A 72 -11.01 -6.97 1.75
N ILE A 73 -10.40 -6.52 0.67
CA ILE A 73 -10.73 -6.90 -0.70
C ILE A 73 -9.54 -7.67 -1.28
N ASP A 74 -9.78 -8.85 -1.86
CA ASP A 74 -8.82 -9.53 -2.75
C ASP A 74 -9.06 -9.05 -4.19
N GLU A 75 -8.23 -8.11 -4.63
CA GLU A 75 -8.32 -7.48 -5.97
C GLU A 75 -8.15 -8.49 -7.11
N LYS A 76 -7.54 -9.65 -6.81
CA LYS A 76 -7.24 -10.70 -7.79
C LYS A 76 -8.17 -11.90 -7.68
N PHE A 77 -9.17 -11.88 -6.81
CA PHE A 77 -10.00 -13.05 -6.49
C PHE A 77 -10.72 -13.66 -7.71
N GLN A 78 -11.45 -12.84 -8.49
CA GLN A 78 -12.16 -13.35 -9.67
C GLN A 78 -11.19 -13.80 -10.77
N GLN A 79 -10.07 -13.10 -10.93
CA GLN A 79 -9.03 -13.51 -11.88
C GLN A 79 -8.49 -14.91 -11.51
N LYS A 80 -8.20 -15.16 -10.23
CA LYS A 80 -7.83 -16.49 -9.70
C LYS A 80 -8.90 -17.56 -10.00
N GLN A 81 -10.18 -17.23 -9.85
CA GLN A 81 -11.28 -18.14 -10.20
C GLN A 81 -11.34 -18.45 -11.71
N LEU A 82 -11.16 -17.44 -12.56
CA LEU A 82 -11.14 -17.58 -14.01
C LEU A 82 -9.98 -18.47 -14.46
N TYR A 83 -8.77 -18.25 -13.93
CA TYR A 83 -7.62 -19.09 -14.26
C TYR A 83 -7.80 -20.52 -13.75
N LYS A 84 -8.42 -20.72 -12.58
CA LYS A 84 -8.80 -22.06 -12.13
C LYS A 84 -9.76 -22.77 -13.11
N LYS A 85 -10.63 -22.02 -13.80
CA LYS A 85 -11.60 -22.56 -14.77
C LYS A 85 -10.98 -22.80 -16.15
N PHE A 86 -10.13 -21.90 -16.63
CA PHE A 86 -9.65 -21.89 -18.03
C PHE A 86 -8.14 -22.16 -18.19
N GLY A 87 -7.36 -22.11 -17.11
CA GLY A 87 -5.90 -22.19 -17.15
C GLY A 87 -5.29 -21.14 -18.09
N GLU A 88 -4.20 -21.50 -18.76
CA GLU A 88 -3.51 -20.65 -19.73
C GLU A 88 -4.40 -20.14 -20.87
N SER A 89 -5.43 -20.91 -21.26
CA SER A 89 -6.35 -20.51 -22.33
C SER A 89 -7.22 -19.30 -21.97
N LEU A 90 -7.21 -18.87 -20.69
CA LEU A 90 -7.85 -17.63 -20.26
C LEU A 90 -7.34 -16.43 -21.05
N PHE A 91 -6.02 -16.36 -21.26
CA PHE A 91 -5.38 -15.20 -21.88
C PHE A 91 -5.63 -15.11 -23.40
N ASP A 92 -6.19 -16.15 -24.01
CA ASP A 92 -6.63 -16.14 -25.40
C ASP A 92 -8.09 -15.68 -25.55
N LYS A 93 -8.81 -15.43 -24.46
CA LYS A 93 -10.22 -15.01 -24.46
C LYS A 93 -10.34 -13.50 -24.55
N LYS A 94 -10.95 -13.01 -25.63
CA LYS A 94 -11.23 -11.57 -25.80
C LYS A 94 -12.08 -11.02 -24.64
N GLU A 95 -13.01 -11.80 -24.11
CA GLU A 95 -13.89 -11.39 -23.01
C GLU A 95 -13.14 -11.25 -21.69
N TYR A 96 -12.00 -11.94 -21.52
CA TYR A 96 -11.12 -11.69 -20.38
C TYR A 96 -10.54 -10.27 -20.48
N TRP A 97 -10.12 -9.87 -21.68
CA TRP A 97 -9.51 -8.57 -21.99
C TRP A 97 -10.53 -7.45 -22.26
N TRP A 98 -11.68 -7.46 -21.59
CA TRP A 98 -12.77 -6.52 -21.85
C TRP A 98 -12.39 -5.04 -21.70
N TRP A 99 -11.33 -4.73 -20.93
CA TRP A 99 -10.79 -3.37 -20.76
C TRP A 99 -9.75 -2.98 -21.82
N TYR A 100 -9.38 -3.88 -22.73
CA TYR A 100 -8.35 -3.65 -23.73
C TYR A 100 -9.01 -3.38 -25.09
N ASP A 101 -9.08 -2.09 -25.46
CA ASP A 101 -9.52 -1.48 -26.73
C ASP A 101 -10.02 -2.44 -27.83
N ASP A 102 -11.16 -3.13 -27.64
CA ASP A 102 -11.84 -4.05 -28.59
C ASP A 102 -10.97 -5.06 -29.39
N GLU A 103 -9.67 -5.14 -29.14
CA GLU A 103 -8.65 -5.91 -29.84
C GLU A 103 -7.92 -6.81 -28.85
N MET A 104 -7.29 -7.87 -29.34
CA MET A 104 -6.43 -8.67 -28.48
C MET A 104 -5.15 -7.91 -28.14
N PRO A 105 -4.67 -7.98 -26.88
CA PRO A 105 -3.41 -7.36 -26.50
C PRO A 105 -2.20 -7.96 -27.20
N SER A 106 -1.10 -7.20 -27.18
CA SER A 106 0.19 -7.68 -27.66
C SER A 106 0.69 -8.87 -26.81
N GLN A 107 1.57 -9.69 -27.39
CA GLN A 107 2.17 -10.80 -26.66
C GLN A 107 2.99 -10.34 -25.43
N GLU A 108 3.55 -9.14 -25.50
CA GLU A 108 4.24 -8.49 -24.38
C GLU A 108 3.28 -8.22 -23.22
N ARG A 109 2.13 -7.58 -23.48
CA ARG A 109 1.12 -7.32 -22.44
C ARG A 109 0.51 -8.61 -21.87
N ILE A 110 0.29 -9.63 -22.70
CA ILE A 110 -0.15 -10.95 -22.21
C ILE A 110 0.90 -11.53 -21.24
N THR A 111 2.19 -11.37 -21.56
CA THR A 111 3.27 -11.86 -20.71
C THR A 111 3.37 -11.09 -19.40
N GLU A 112 3.15 -9.78 -19.41
CA GLU A 112 3.07 -8.95 -18.21
C GLU A 112 1.89 -9.34 -17.33
N GLU A 113 0.69 -9.48 -17.91
CA GLU A 113 -0.50 -9.91 -17.17
C GLU A 113 -0.29 -11.26 -16.49
N LYS A 114 0.36 -12.23 -17.16
CA LYS A 114 0.71 -13.52 -16.55
C LYS A 114 1.65 -13.37 -15.34
N LYS A 115 2.56 -12.41 -15.36
CA LYS A 115 3.44 -12.13 -14.21
C LYS A 115 2.64 -11.49 -13.08
N GLU A 116 1.88 -10.43 -13.40
CA GLU A 116 1.05 -9.69 -12.44
C GLU A 116 -0.03 -10.56 -11.79
N PHE A 117 -0.52 -11.57 -12.51
CA PHE A 117 -1.57 -12.49 -12.06
C PHE A 117 -1.21 -13.24 -10.77
N HIS A 118 0.07 -13.55 -10.58
CA HIS A 118 0.55 -14.30 -9.42
C HIS A 118 0.85 -13.42 -8.21
N ILE A 119 0.83 -12.10 -8.38
CA ILE A 119 1.19 -11.17 -7.33
C ILE A 119 -0.02 -10.99 -6.41
N THR A 120 0.22 -11.09 -5.11
CA THR A 120 -0.79 -10.78 -4.10
C THR A 120 -1.11 -9.28 -4.15
N ASN A 121 -2.39 -8.94 -4.15
CA ASN A 121 -2.84 -7.57 -3.99
C ASN A 121 -4.15 -7.57 -3.18
N TYR A 122 -4.03 -7.19 -1.90
CA TYR A 122 -5.19 -6.97 -1.04
C TYR A 122 -5.33 -5.48 -0.71
N PHE A 123 -6.57 -5.00 -0.69
CA PHE A 123 -6.90 -3.63 -0.34
C PHE A 123 -7.80 -3.60 0.88
N LEU A 124 -7.33 -2.99 1.97
CA LEU A 124 -8.09 -2.77 3.19
C LEU A 124 -8.58 -1.32 3.20
N ASP A 125 -9.89 -1.11 3.20
CA ASP A 125 -10.50 0.22 3.17
C ASP A 125 -11.52 0.39 4.30
N ILE A 126 -11.70 1.62 4.77
CA ILE A 126 -12.62 1.93 5.86
C ILE A 126 -14.07 1.77 5.40
N HIS A 127 -14.91 1.09 6.19
CA HIS A 127 -16.31 0.84 5.83
C HIS A 127 -17.21 2.10 5.95
N SER A 128 -16.66 3.29 6.19
CA SER A 128 -17.44 4.51 6.45
C SER A 128 -17.31 5.52 5.32
N GLU A 129 -18.44 5.91 4.72
CA GLU A 129 -18.53 7.01 3.75
C GLU A 129 -18.17 8.39 4.32
N THR A 130 -18.07 8.51 5.65
CA THR A 130 -17.83 9.78 6.36
C THR A 130 -16.49 9.84 7.09
N ALA A 131 -15.72 8.74 7.08
CA ALA A 131 -14.40 8.74 7.67
C ALA A 131 -13.38 9.36 6.70
N GLU A 132 -12.36 10.02 7.25
CA GLU A 132 -11.17 10.36 6.46
C GLU A 132 -10.63 9.09 5.79
N SER A 133 -10.27 9.19 4.51
CA SER A 133 -9.73 8.08 3.72
C SER A 133 -8.60 7.41 4.49
N SER A 134 -8.77 6.13 4.83
CA SER A 134 -7.85 5.36 5.64
C SER A 134 -7.81 3.96 5.03
N TYR A 135 -6.74 3.69 4.30
CA TYR A 135 -6.57 2.42 3.59
C TYR A 135 -5.16 1.86 3.74
N LEU A 136 -5.04 0.58 3.44
CA LEU A 136 -3.79 -0.17 3.43
C LEU A 136 -3.81 -1.11 2.23
N THR A 137 -2.82 -0.99 1.35
CA THR A 137 -2.58 -1.94 0.26
C THR A 137 -1.49 -2.92 0.69
N ILE A 138 -1.72 -4.20 0.49
CA ILE A 138 -0.86 -5.29 0.97
C ILE A 138 -0.45 -6.16 -0.22
N TYR A 139 0.85 -6.22 -0.46
CA TYR A 139 1.49 -7.04 -1.47
C TYR A 139 2.16 -8.26 -0.82
N ASP A 140 3.10 -8.93 -1.51
CA ASP A 140 3.72 -10.15 -0.98
C ASP A 140 4.56 -9.89 0.29
N GLU A 141 5.37 -8.83 0.29
CA GLU A 141 6.20 -8.42 1.44
C GLU A 141 6.05 -6.95 1.84
N ILE A 142 5.35 -6.15 1.03
CA ILE A 142 5.27 -4.70 1.14
C ILE A 142 3.85 -4.29 1.49
N ALA A 143 3.73 -3.39 2.48
CA ALA A 143 2.50 -2.71 2.82
C ALA A 143 2.63 -1.22 2.50
N SER A 144 1.69 -0.69 1.72
CA SER A 144 1.51 0.74 1.48
C SER A 144 0.36 1.25 2.34
N SER A 145 0.67 2.13 3.29
CA SER A 145 -0.26 2.53 4.36
C SER A 145 -0.62 3.99 4.27
N ASP A 146 -1.92 4.26 4.15
CA ASP A 146 -2.52 5.58 4.31
C ASP A 146 -3.51 5.60 5.48
N LEU A 147 -3.28 4.76 6.49
CA LEU A 147 -4.12 4.69 7.69
C LEU A 147 -4.11 5.99 8.51
N HIS A 148 -3.06 6.80 8.35
CA HIS A 148 -2.83 8.04 9.07
C HIS A 148 -2.45 9.17 8.11
N TYR A 149 -3.20 10.27 8.16
CA TYR A 149 -2.87 11.48 7.42
C TYR A 149 -2.07 12.45 8.29
N TYR A 150 -1.05 13.08 7.71
CA TYR A 150 -0.33 14.20 8.34
C TYR A 150 -0.46 15.48 7.51
N SER A 151 0.12 15.46 6.31
CA SER A 151 0.14 16.61 5.41
C SER A 151 0.45 16.19 3.98
N ARG A 152 0.43 17.15 3.06
CA ARG A 152 1.06 17.00 1.73
C ARG A 152 2.59 16.91 1.84
N TRP A 153 3.24 16.37 0.82
CA TRP A 153 4.69 16.11 0.75
C TRP A 153 5.56 17.32 1.12
N TRP A 154 5.23 18.51 0.61
CA TRP A 154 6.03 19.72 0.84
C TRP A 154 6.05 20.13 2.32
N ARG A 155 4.90 20.03 3.00
CA ARG A 155 4.80 20.32 4.43
C ARG A 155 5.49 19.25 5.28
N PHE A 156 5.48 18.00 4.83
CA PHE A 156 6.22 16.91 5.45
C PHE A 156 7.74 17.17 5.39
N CYS A 157 8.25 17.54 4.21
CA CYS A 157 9.63 17.96 4.02
C CYS A 157 10.00 19.14 4.93
N ASP A 158 9.20 20.21 4.93
CA ASP A 158 9.44 21.40 5.75
C ASP A 158 9.52 21.05 7.24
N THR A 159 8.65 20.16 7.71
CA THR A 159 8.61 19.77 9.13
C THR A 159 9.91 19.10 9.56
N ILE A 160 10.45 18.21 8.73
CA ILE A 160 11.71 17.50 9.00
C ILE A 160 12.91 18.45 8.87
N GLN A 161 12.92 19.28 7.82
CA GLN A 161 14.02 20.18 7.52
C GLN A 161 14.10 21.36 8.51
N LEU A 162 12.98 22.01 8.84
CA LEU A 162 12.97 23.27 9.60
C LEU A 162 12.82 23.07 11.12
N ARG A 163 12.07 22.04 11.54
CA ARG A 163 11.77 21.74 12.95
C ARG A 163 11.14 22.88 13.75
N ASP A 164 10.12 23.53 13.20
CA ASP A 164 9.35 24.53 13.96
C ASP A 164 8.53 23.88 15.10
N ASN A 165 8.64 24.43 16.31
CA ASN A 165 8.17 23.82 17.56
C ASN A 165 6.65 23.51 17.63
N PHE A 166 5.79 24.18 16.84
CA PHE A 166 4.34 23.96 16.87
C PHE A 166 3.91 22.70 16.11
N GLU A 167 4.52 22.45 14.95
CA GLU A 167 4.27 21.27 14.11
C GLU A 167 4.86 20.00 14.71
N ASN A 168 5.89 20.14 15.53
CA ASN A 168 6.68 19.01 16.03
C ASN A 168 5.84 18.04 16.88
N ARG A 169 4.87 18.51 17.68
CA ARG A 169 4.00 17.61 18.46
C ARG A 169 3.07 16.78 17.58
N TYR A 170 2.45 17.40 16.58
CA TYR A 170 1.56 16.70 15.65
C TYR A 170 2.34 15.68 14.82
N PHE A 171 3.51 16.08 14.34
CA PHE A 171 4.42 15.20 13.62
C PHE A 171 4.90 14.01 14.46
N GLN A 172 5.29 14.24 15.72
CA GLN A 172 5.65 13.15 16.63
C GLN A 172 4.49 12.19 16.89
N ASN A 173 3.27 12.69 17.07
CA ASN A 173 2.10 11.82 17.24
C ASN A 173 1.80 11.01 15.98
N PHE A 174 1.91 11.62 14.81
CA PHE A 174 1.81 10.93 13.53
C PHE A 174 2.87 9.82 13.41
N ARG A 175 4.15 10.12 13.65
CA ARG A 175 5.23 9.12 13.61
C ARG A 175 5.02 7.98 14.59
N LYS A 176 4.52 8.26 15.80
CA LYS A 176 4.18 7.21 16.78
C LYS A 176 3.06 6.29 16.30
N SER A 177 2.06 6.82 15.61
CA SER A 177 1.00 6.01 15.02
C SER A 177 1.53 5.15 13.87
N VAL A 178 2.34 5.73 12.96
CA VAL A 178 3.02 4.97 11.89
C VAL A 178 3.92 3.88 12.47
N MET A 179 4.76 4.20 13.46
CA MET A 179 5.61 3.22 14.16
C MET A 179 4.78 2.06 14.71
N LYS A 180 3.68 2.36 15.41
CA LYS A 180 2.80 1.33 15.98
C LYS A 180 2.27 0.40 14.88
N ASP A 181 1.77 0.96 13.79
CA ASP A 181 1.19 0.17 12.70
C ASP A 181 2.26 -0.63 11.96
N THR A 182 3.43 -0.05 11.66
CA THR A 182 4.58 -0.76 11.08
C THR A 182 5.00 -1.95 11.93
N LEU A 183 5.12 -1.78 13.25
CA LEU A 183 5.47 -2.86 14.17
C LEU A 183 4.37 -3.94 14.22
N LEU A 184 3.09 -3.54 14.22
CA LEU A 184 1.97 -4.49 14.17
C LEU A 184 1.97 -5.31 12.87
N LEU A 185 2.33 -4.72 11.74
CA LEU A 185 2.51 -5.41 10.46
C LEU A 185 3.73 -6.35 10.46
N GLY A 186 4.66 -6.19 11.40
CA GLY A 186 5.89 -6.97 11.51
C GLY A 186 7.09 -6.36 10.79
N GLY A 187 7.02 -5.09 10.41
CA GLY A 187 8.14 -4.30 9.92
C GLY A 187 8.93 -3.66 11.06
N GLU A 188 10.10 -3.11 10.73
CA GLU A 188 10.99 -2.41 11.68
C GLU A 188 11.22 -0.93 11.32
N LYS A 189 10.88 -0.54 10.09
CA LYS A 189 11.04 0.82 9.57
C LYS A 189 10.01 1.11 8.48
N ALA A 190 9.80 2.40 8.22
CA ALA A 190 8.96 2.87 7.13
C ALA A 190 9.73 3.82 6.20
N TYR A 191 9.47 3.69 4.91
CA TYR A 191 9.85 4.66 3.89
C TYR A 191 8.69 5.63 3.64
N PHE A 192 9.01 6.90 3.48
CA PHE A 192 8.08 7.95 3.08
C PHE A 192 8.57 8.49 1.74
N VAL A 193 7.78 8.24 0.70
CA VAL A 193 8.10 8.66 -0.67
C VAL A 193 7.03 9.59 -1.21
N ASN A 194 7.42 10.34 -2.23
CA ASN A 194 6.55 11.26 -2.95
C ASN A 194 5.80 10.50 -4.04
N ASP A 195 4.47 10.50 -3.97
CA ASP A 195 3.55 9.80 -4.90
C ASP A 195 3.62 10.30 -6.35
N GLN A 196 4.25 11.45 -6.58
CA GLN A 196 4.43 12.10 -7.88
C GLN A 196 5.92 12.27 -8.23
N CYS A 197 6.80 11.50 -7.59
CA CYS A 197 8.23 11.57 -7.86
C CYS A 197 8.56 10.92 -9.20
N ASN A 198 9.01 11.73 -10.16
CA ASN A 198 9.42 11.23 -11.48
C ASN A 198 10.66 10.32 -11.43
N HIS A 199 11.39 10.34 -10.31
CA HIS A 199 12.57 9.51 -10.09
C HIS A 199 12.23 8.11 -9.54
N LEU A 200 11.08 7.97 -8.87
CA LEU A 200 10.57 6.74 -8.27
C LEU A 200 9.39 6.19 -9.09
N LYS A 201 9.62 5.89 -10.37
CA LYS A 201 8.54 5.39 -11.23
C LYS A 201 7.96 4.10 -10.67
N GLY A 202 6.68 4.12 -10.36
CA GLY A 202 5.95 2.98 -9.78
C GLY A 202 6.02 2.87 -8.25
N VAL A 203 7.02 3.46 -7.59
CA VAL A 203 7.17 3.42 -6.13
C VAL A 203 6.58 4.69 -5.49
N GLY A 204 5.63 4.50 -4.58
CA GLY A 204 4.68 5.52 -4.14
C GLY A 204 3.49 5.70 -5.09
N GLN A 205 3.40 4.89 -6.14
CA GLN A 205 2.47 5.07 -7.26
C GLN A 205 1.58 3.85 -7.53
N GLY A 206 1.70 2.80 -6.71
CA GLY A 206 0.87 1.60 -6.81
C GLY A 206 1.49 0.42 -7.57
N SER A 207 2.76 0.54 -8.00
CA SER A 207 3.52 -0.55 -8.62
C SER A 207 4.51 -1.22 -7.65
N GLU A 208 4.35 -1.04 -6.34
CA GLU A 208 5.24 -1.66 -5.34
C GLU A 208 5.13 -3.19 -5.36
N ASN A 209 4.04 -3.71 -5.92
CA ASN A 209 3.82 -5.14 -6.17
C ASN A 209 4.87 -5.78 -7.08
N GLU A 210 5.63 -4.99 -7.85
CA GLU A 210 6.68 -5.49 -8.74
C GLU A 210 7.98 -5.86 -8.00
N TYR A 211 8.07 -5.59 -6.70
CA TYR A 211 9.28 -5.76 -5.89
C TYR A 211 9.01 -6.66 -4.69
N ASN A 212 10.03 -7.44 -4.28
CA ASN A 212 10.11 -7.83 -2.87
C ASN A 212 10.70 -6.67 -2.03
N TRP A 213 10.68 -6.80 -0.70
CA TRP A 213 11.11 -5.70 0.17
C TRP A 213 12.57 -5.29 -0.08
N GLN A 214 13.48 -6.24 -0.24
CA GLN A 214 14.90 -5.96 -0.47
C GLN A 214 15.14 -5.30 -1.82
N GLU A 215 14.42 -5.72 -2.85
CA GLU A 215 14.49 -5.11 -4.19
C GLU A 215 13.97 -3.67 -4.18
N LEU A 216 12.87 -3.40 -3.47
CA LEU A 216 12.34 -2.05 -3.31
C LEU A 216 13.33 -1.13 -2.61
N GLU A 217 13.95 -1.59 -1.52
CA GLU A 217 14.99 -0.82 -0.83
C GLU A 217 16.19 -0.55 -1.74
N ASN A 218 16.66 -1.56 -2.46
CA ASN A 218 17.79 -1.42 -3.38
C ASN A 218 17.44 -0.43 -4.50
N TYR A 219 16.22 -0.49 -5.04
CA TYR A 219 15.76 0.44 -6.06
C TYR A 219 15.76 1.89 -5.56
N ILE A 220 15.11 2.17 -4.43
CA ILE A 220 15.06 3.52 -3.83
C ILE A 220 16.48 4.05 -3.59
N ASN A 221 17.37 3.23 -3.03
CA ASN A 221 18.74 3.65 -2.70
C ASN A 221 19.68 3.75 -3.92
N SER A 222 19.32 3.16 -5.06
CA SER A 222 20.14 3.19 -6.28
C SER A 222 19.97 4.46 -7.12
N ILE A 223 18.94 5.26 -6.85
CA ILE A 223 18.62 6.45 -7.63
C ILE A 223 19.56 7.59 -7.22
N GLU A 224 20.56 7.89 -8.07
CA GLU A 224 21.57 8.93 -7.79
C GLU A 224 21.00 10.33 -7.51
N SER A 225 19.83 10.62 -8.10
CA SER A 225 19.14 11.90 -7.95
C SER A 225 18.21 11.97 -6.73
N LEU A 226 18.12 10.90 -5.94
CA LEU A 226 17.28 10.80 -4.77
C LEU A 226 18.16 10.70 -3.51
N GLU A 227 17.93 11.60 -2.57
CA GLU A 227 18.58 11.61 -1.26
C GLU A 227 17.61 11.03 -0.22
N VAL A 228 17.97 9.87 0.32
CA VAL A 228 17.19 9.20 1.38
C VAL A 228 17.65 9.70 2.75
N ILE A 229 16.77 10.43 3.44
CA ILE A 229 17.06 11.06 4.73
C ILE A 229 16.51 10.20 5.88
N SER A 230 17.34 9.91 6.89
CA SER A 230 16.89 9.25 8.12
C SER A 230 16.21 10.25 9.06
N ILE A 231 14.91 10.07 9.32
CA ILE A 231 14.12 10.96 10.18
C ILE A 231 14.64 10.90 11.61
N SER A 232 14.81 9.70 12.18
CA SER A 232 15.36 9.49 13.53
C SER A 232 16.71 10.17 13.71
N ARG A 233 17.62 10.05 12.73
CA ARG A 233 18.93 10.72 12.79
C ARG A 233 18.81 12.24 12.76
N THR A 234 17.84 12.82 12.04
CA THR A 234 17.61 14.27 12.15
C THR A 234 17.23 14.67 13.58
N VAL A 235 16.67 13.76 14.39
CA VAL A 235 16.30 13.99 15.79
C VAL A 235 17.49 13.86 16.73
N LEU A 236 18.28 12.82 16.52
CA LEU A 236 19.38 12.46 17.42
C LEU A 236 20.68 13.23 17.15
N ASP A 237 20.90 13.71 15.93
CA ASP A 237 22.12 14.40 15.50
C ASP A 237 21.84 15.79 14.93
N LEU A 238 22.19 16.83 15.71
CA LEU A 238 22.01 18.22 15.32
C LEU A 238 22.83 18.59 14.07
N ASN A 239 24.03 18.04 13.88
CA ASN A 239 24.85 18.35 12.71
C ASN A 239 24.22 17.74 11.45
N TYR A 240 23.71 16.51 11.56
CA TYR A 240 22.94 15.89 10.48
C TYR A 240 21.68 16.71 10.15
N GLN A 241 20.93 17.14 11.17
CA GLN A 241 19.77 18.02 11.00
C GLN A 241 20.11 19.31 10.24
N LEU A 242 21.22 19.98 10.61
CA LEU A 242 21.68 21.19 9.94
C LEU A 242 22.06 20.95 8.48
N ASN A 243 22.62 19.78 8.14
CA ASN A 243 23.00 19.41 6.78
C ASN A 243 21.81 19.07 5.86
N VAL A 244 20.67 18.72 6.46
CA VAL A 244 19.41 18.40 5.77
C VAL A 244 18.57 19.66 5.53
N ARG A 245 18.85 20.77 6.22
CA ARG A 245 18.15 22.05 6.01
C ARG A 245 18.32 22.53 4.57
N ASN A 246 17.22 22.97 3.96
CA ASN A 246 17.18 23.59 2.63
C ASN A 246 17.57 22.65 1.48
N ARG A 247 17.48 21.33 1.67
CA ARG A 247 17.60 20.36 0.58
C ARG A 247 16.41 20.47 -0.37
N GLU A 248 16.65 20.26 -1.66
CA GLU A 248 15.61 20.35 -2.68
C GLU A 248 14.56 19.25 -2.46
N GLN A 249 13.33 19.64 -2.13
CA GLN A 249 12.28 18.71 -1.68
C GLN A 249 11.84 17.70 -2.75
N ARG A 250 12.13 17.95 -4.03
CA ARG A 250 11.82 17.05 -5.15
C ARG A 250 12.73 15.85 -5.24
N THR A 251 13.92 15.95 -4.64
CA THR A 251 14.95 14.93 -4.65
C THR A 251 15.04 14.19 -3.33
N LEU A 252 14.03 14.32 -2.44
CA LEU A 252 14.04 13.66 -1.14
C LEU A 252 13.19 12.40 -1.12
N ALA A 253 13.65 11.42 -0.36
CA ALA A 253 12.84 10.39 0.26
C ALA A 253 13.22 10.34 1.74
N PHE A 254 12.37 9.77 2.58
CA PHE A 254 12.68 9.62 3.99
C PHE A 254 12.56 8.17 4.43
N VAL A 255 13.40 7.78 5.39
CA VAL A 255 13.32 6.51 6.10
C VAL A 255 13.25 6.78 7.59
N ASP A 256 12.44 6.01 8.29
CA ASP A 256 12.29 6.12 9.73
C ASP A 256 12.34 4.73 10.37
N ASP A 257 13.39 4.49 11.16
CA ASP A 257 13.56 3.32 12.02
C ASP A 257 13.00 3.54 13.44
N PHE A 258 12.47 4.74 13.69
CA PHE A 258 11.83 5.13 14.95
C PHE A 258 12.72 5.05 16.20
N GLU A 259 14.05 4.96 16.05
CA GLU A 259 14.99 4.80 17.17
C GLU A 259 14.83 5.92 18.23
N ASP A 260 14.53 7.14 17.80
CA ASP A 260 14.34 8.29 18.68
C ASP A 260 13.01 8.30 19.45
N LEU A 261 12.09 7.37 19.13
CA LEU A 261 10.76 7.27 19.75
C LEU A 261 10.64 6.13 20.77
N LEU A 262 11.64 5.26 20.86
CA LEU A 262 11.69 4.09 21.75
C LEU A 262 12.14 4.41 23.19
#